data_AF-A0A1E4REK8-F1
#
_entry.id   AF-A0A1E4REK8-F1
#
_cell.length_a   1.000
_cell.length_b   1.000
_cell.length_c   1.000
_cell.angle_alpha   90.00
_cell.angle_beta   90.00
_cell.angle_gamma   90.00
#
_symmetry.space_group_name_H-M   'P 1'
#
loop_
_entity.id
_entity.type
_entity.pdbx_description
1 polymer ?
#
loop_
_entity_poly.entity_id
_entity_poly.type
_entity_poly.pdbx_seq_one_letter_code
_entity_poly.pdbx_strand_id
1 'polypeptide(L)'
;MNLHIAIFYFQGEFYSLSKRIFGLRYVFGHNKDPRKLQKTGNYSFLGAIILLQFVFESLVKFKTYQDSLKKSHTSEEDEESKPSRIKSIKQLETYNESFTEDLKLSERVNFDLSDPNQLPYIPEASRSCMLCLSPMTNPSAANCGHMFCWVCIVDWIREHPECPLCRLQCLEQNLLPLR
;
A
#
# COMPACT_ATOMS: atom_id res chain seq x y z
N MET A 1 -1.60 -8.24 -16.20
CA MET A 1 -1.04 -9.42 -16.89
C MET A 1 -0.42 -10.38 -15.87
N ASN A 2 -1.24 -11.20 -15.22
CA ASN A 2 -0.80 -12.30 -14.34
C ASN A 2 -1.32 -13.65 -14.88
N LEU A 3 -1.35 -13.77 -16.22
CA LEU A 3 -1.87 -14.95 -16.92
C LEU A 3 -1.05 -16.21 -16.57
N HIS A 4 0.26 -16.04 -16.32
CA HIS A 4 1.14 -17.14 -15.93
C HIS A 4 0.81 -17.72 -14.54
N ILE A 5 0.32 -16.90 -13.61
CA ILE A 5 -0.09 -17.34 -12.26
C ILE A 5 -1.40 -18.12 -12.34
N ALA A 6 -2.36 -17.63 -13.14
CA ALA A 6 -3.63 -18.32 -13.37
C ALA A 6 -3.45 -19.69 -14.04
N ILE A 7 -2.56 -19.79 -15.04
CA ILE A 7 -2.20 -21.05 -15.70
C ILE A 7 -1.49 -22.00 -14.71
N PHE A 8 -0.63 -21.48 -13.85
CA PHE A 8 0.09 -22.26 -12.84
C PHE A 8 -0.85 -22.94 -11.82
N TYR A 9 -1.91 -22.25 -11.37
CA TYR A 9 -2.88 -22.83 -10.43
C TYR A 9 -3.85 -23.83 -11.06
N PHE A 10 -4.05 -23.80 -12.39
CA PHE A 10 -4.97 -24.72 -13.07
C PHE A 10 -4.37 -26.11 -13.33
N GLN A 11 -3.05 -26.23 -13.42
CA GLN A 11 -2.34 -27.49 -13.66
C GLN A 11 -1.77 -28.09 -12.36
N GLY A 12 -2.63 -28.22 -11.36
CA GLY A 12 -2.34 -28.79 -10.05
C GLY A 12 -2.19 -30.31 -10.04
N GLU A 13 -1.22 -30.84 -10.80
CA GLU A 13 -0.62 -32.15 -10.58
C GLU A 13 0.89 -31.96 -10.83
N PHE A 14 1.67 -32.08 -9.76
CA PHE A 14 3.10 -31.81 -9.65
C PHE A 14 3.93 -31.96 -10.94
N TYR A 15 4.56 -30.87 -11.39
CA TYR A 15 6.00 -30.73 -11.73
C TYR A 15 6.18 -29.55 -12.70
N SER A 16 6.84 -28.49 -12.21
CA SER A 16 7.39 -27.33 -12.93
C SER A 16 7.37 -27.37 -14.47
N LEU A 17 6.71 -26.39 -15.09
CA LEU A 17 6.70 -26.10 -16.54
C LEU A 17 8.11 -26.13 -17.17
N SER A 18 9.12 -25.69 -16.41
CA SER A 18 10.54 -25.74 -16.80
C SER A 18 11.07 -27.15 -17.06
N LYS A 19 10.50 -28.23 -16.51
CA LYS A 19 11.01 -29.58 -16.73
C LYS A 19 10.46 -30.24 -18.00
N ARG A 20 9.27 -29.82 -18.47
CA ARG A 20 8.65 -30.35 -19.69
C ARG A 20 9.23 -29.73 -20.96
N ILE A 21 9.60 -28.45 -20.90
CA ILE A 21 10.22 -27.74 -22.02
C ILE A 21 11.69 -28.19 -22.21
N PHE A 22 12.40 -28.52 -21.13
CA PHE A 22 13.84 -28.78 -21.18
C PHE A 22 14.24 -30.27 -21.18
N GLY A 23 13.30 -31.23 -21.11
CA GLY A 23 13.60 -32.65 -21.27
C GLY A 23 14.63 -33.24 -20.28
N LEU A 24 14.77 -32.63 -19.10
CA LEU A 24 15.81 -33.00 -18.14
C LEU A 24 15.38 -34.19 -17.26
N ARG A 25 16.08 -35.32 -17.40
CA ARG A 25 15.97 -36.49 -16.52
C ARG A 25 16.80 -36.26 -15.24
N TYR A 26 16.14 -36.14 -14.09
CA TYR A 26 16.80 -36.17 -12.80
C TYR A 26 17.01 -37.63 -12.36
N VAL A 27 18.26 -38.10 -12.37
CA VAL A 27 18.64 -39.35 -11.71
C VAL A 27 18.95 -39.00 -10.25
N PHE A 28 17.92 -38.97 -9.40
CA PHE A 28 18.11 -38.88 -7.95
C PHE A 28 17.92 -40.27 -7.34
N GLY A 29 19.03 -40.87 -6.90
CA GLY A 29 19.05 -42.13 -6.17
C GLY A 29 18.67 -41.93 -4.70
N HIS A 30 17.37 -41.93 -4.42
CA HIS A 30 16.85 -42.38 -3.12
C HIS A 30 15.34 -42.59 -3.18
N ASN A 31 14.91 -43.77 -2.75
CA ASN A 31 13.51 -44.20 -2.71
C ASN A 31 12.69 -43.32 -1.76
N LYS A 32 11.83 -42.45 -2.30
CA LYS A 32 10.64 -41.96 -1.59
C LYS A 32 9.41 -42.47 -2.33
N ASP A 33 8.62 -43.27 -1.62
CA ASP A 33 7.41 -43.93 -2.12
C ASP A 33 6.44 -42.95 -2.80
N PRO A 34 6.10 -43.14 -4.08
CA PRO A 34 5.20 -42.26 -4.83
C PRO A 34 3.74 -42.32 -4.33
N ARG A 35 3.37 -43.35 -3.56
CA ARG A 35 2.00 -43.57 -3.07
C ARG A 35 1.60 -42.68 -1.89
N LYS A 36 2.54 -42.07 -1.16
CA LYS A 36 2.24 -41.14 -0.05
C LYS A 36 2.01 -39.70 -0.52
N LEU A 37 2.47 -39.34 -1.72
CA LEU A 37 2.33 -37.97 -2.26
C LEU A 37 0.96 -37.72 -2.92
N GLN A 38 0.31 -38.77 -3.41
CA GLN A 38 -0.98 -38.70 -4.11
C GLN A 38 -2.19 -38.51 -3.19
N LYS A 39 -2.00 -38.49 -1.87
CA LYS A 39 -3.08 -38.45 -0.88
C LYS A 39 -3.43 -37.03 -0.39
N THR A 40 -2.69 -36.00 -0.80
CA THR A 40 -3.01 -34.61 -0.47
C THR A 40 -4.02 -34.04 -1.47
N GLY A 41 -5.30 -34.16 -1.09
CA GLY A 41 -6.42 -33.23 -1.35
C GLY A 41 -6.54 -32.58 -2.74
N ASN A 42 -7.67 -32.84 -3.41
CA ASN A 42 -8.07 -32.21 -4.67
C ASN A 42 -8.30 -30.69 -4.55
N TYR A 43 -7.26 -29.88 -4.74
CA TYR A 43 -7.34 -28.41 -4.82
C TYR A 43 -7.91 -27.89 -6.17
N SER A 44 -8.34 -28.78 -7.06
CA SER A 44 -8.90 -28.47 -8.39
C SER A 44 -10.11 -27.50 -8.33
N PHE A 45 -10.99 -27.67 -7.33
CA PHE A 45 -12.17 -26.80 -7.17
C PHE A 45 -11.81 -25.37 -6.76
N LEU A 46 -10.75 -25.20 -5.96
CA LEU A 46 -10.31 -23.87 -5.53
C LEU A 46 -9.77 -23.07 -6.72
N GLY A 47 -9.04 -23.73 -7.63
CA GLY A 47 -8.58 -23.11 -8.88
C GLY A 47 -9.71 -22.70 -9.82
N ALA A 48 -10.77 -23.52 -9.93
CA ALA A 48 -11.94 -23.20 -10.74
C ALA A 48 -12.70 -21.97 -10.22
N ILE A 49 -12.81 -21.80 -8.90
CA ILE A 49 -13.46 -20.63 -8.28
C ILE A 49 -12.68 -19.34 -8.59
N ILE A 50 -11.34 -19.38 -8.50
CA ILE A 50 -10.50 -18.20 -8.78
C ILE A 50 -10.58 -17.79 -10.26
N LEU A 51 -10.59 -18.75 -11.19
CA LEU A 51 -10.74 -18.45 -12.62
C LEU A 51 -12.11 -17.87 -12.95
N LEU A 52 -13.17 -18.39 -12.34
CA LEU A 52 -14.52 -17.87 -12.52
C LEU A 52 -14.60 -16.38 -12.11
N GLN A 53 -14.03 -16.04 -10.96
CA GLN A 53 -13.96 -14.64 -10.48
C GLN A 53 -13.18 -13.73 -11.45
N PHE A 54 -12.02 -14.20 -11.94
CA PHE A 54 -11.22 -13.45 -12.90
C PHE A 54 -11.93 -13.23 -14.24
N VAL A 55 -12.66 -14.24 -14.73
CA VAL A 55 -13.46 -14.13 -15.96
C VAL A 55 -14.61 -13.15 -15.75
N PHE A 56 -15.30 -13.21 -14.62
CA PHE A 56 -16.38 -12.28 -14.30
C PHE A 56 -15.90 -10.82 -14.30
N GLU A 57 -14.81 -10.51 -13.60
CA GLU A 57 -14.22 -9.16 -13.57
C GLU A 57 -13.68 -8.73 -14.95
N SER A 58 -13.10 -9.65 -15.70
CA SER A 58 -12.57 -9.37 -17.05
C SER A 58 -13.68 -9.05 -18.04
N LEU A 59 -14.79 -9.79 -18.02
CA LEU A 59 -15.94 -9.54 -18.90
C LEU A 59 -16.58 -8.17 -18.61
N VAL A 60 -16.71 -7.80 -17.33
CA VAL A 60 -17.23 -6.48 -16.95
C VAL A 60 -16.32 -5.36 -17.45
N LYS A 61 -15.01 -5.43 -17.15
CA LYS A 61 -14.03 -4.43 -17.61
C LYS A 61 -13.91 -4.40 -19.13
N PHE A 62 -14.00 -5.54 -19.81
CA PHE A 62 -13.91 -5.63 -21.25
C PHE A 62 -15.10 -5.00 -21.96
N LYS A 63 -16.32 -5.12 -21.39
CA LYS A 63 -17.50 -4.44 -21.90
C LYS A 63 -17.37 -2.92 -21.78
N THR A 64 -16.91 -2.41 -20.63
CA THR A 64 -16.65 -0.97 -20.43
C THR A 64 -15.51 -0.46 -21.31
N TYR A 65 -14.47 -1.26 -21.55
CA TYR A 65 -13.36 -0.94 -22.45
C TYR A 65 -13.81 -0.92 -23.92
N GLN A 66 -14.68 -1.84 -24.35
CA GLN A 66 -15.28 -1.79 -25.68
C GLN A 66 -16.19 -0.56 -25.86
N ASP A 67 -16.97 -0.19 -24.85
CA ASP A 67 -17.76 1.06 -24.89
C ASP A 67 -16.86 2.31 -24.97
N SER A 68 -15.66 2.24 -24.40
CA SER A 68 -14.65 3.31 -24.49
C SER A 68 -14.01 3.39 -25.88
N LEU A 69 -13.75 2.25 -26.54
CA LEU A 69 -13.24 2.17 -27.92
C LEU A 69 -14.29 2.55 -28.97
N LYS A 70 -15.58 2.38 -28.67
CA LYS A 70 -16.68 2.83 -29.55
C LYS A 70 -16.97 4.33 -29.40
N LYS A 71 -16.54 4.95 -28.30
CA LYS A 71 -16.65 6.39 -28.03
C LYS A 71 -15.48 7.23 -28.56
N SER A 72 -14.38 6.60 -28.97
CA SER A 72 -13.15 7.27 -29.40
C SER A 72 -13.07 7.59 -30.91
N HIS A 73 -14.19 7.64 -31.65
CA HIS A 73 -14.19 7.96 -33.09
C HIS A 73 -15.14 9.11 -33.50
N THR A 74 -15.64 9.90 -32.55
CA THR A 74 -16.37 11.15 -32.82
C THR A 74 -15.86 12.25 -31.91
N SER A 75 -15.04 13.14 -32.51
CA SER A 75 -14.72 14.55 -32.16
C SER A 75 -14.16 14.81 -30.75
N GLU A 76 -12.88 15.13 -30.52
CA GLU A 76 -12.07 16.30 -30.98
C GLU A 76 -12.75 17.66 -30.72
N GLU A 77 -11.96 18.59 -30.14
CA GLU A 77 -12.26 19.97 -29.64
C GLU A 77 -12.66 19.99 -28.13
N ASP A 78 -11.95 20.58 -27.15
CA ASP A 78 -11.04 21.75 -27.13
C ASP A 78 -10.00 21.76 -25.98
N GLU A 79 -8.82 22.29 -26.33
CA GLU A 79 -7.87 23.19 -25.62
C GLU A 79 -7.49 23.05 -24.13
N GLU A 80 -6.22 22.63 -23.93
CA GLU A 80 -5.10 23.39 -23.36
C GLU A 80 -5.30 24.32 -22.12
N SER A 81 -4.58 24.04 -21.02
CA SER A 81 -3.44 24.87 -20.57
C SER A 81 -2.99 24.58 -19.12
N LYS A 82 -1.68 24.36 -18.96
CA LYS A 82 -0.93 24.48 -17.69
C LYS A 82 -0.64 25.96 -17.40
N PRO A 83 -0.62 26.43 -16.14
CA PRO A 83 0.07 27.67 -15.80
C PRO A 83 1.30 27.41 -14.93
N SER A 84 2.45 27.19 -15.57
CA SER A 84 3.77 27.32 -14.94
C SER A 84 4.41 28.62 -15.42
N ARG A 85 3.99 29.77 -14.88
CA ARG A 85 4.73 31.05 -14.95
C ARG A 85 4.07 32.12 -14.09
N ILE A 86 4.68 32.42 -12.94
CA ILE A 86 4.31 33.55 -12.10
C ILE A 86 4.77 34.82 -12.83
N LYS A 87 3.84 35.73 -13.15
CA LYS A 87 4.12 36.90 -14.01
C LYS A 87 4.33 38.21 -13.23
N SER A 88 4.11 38.25 -11.91
CA SER A 88 4.36 39.46 -11.12
C SER A 88 4.65 39.19 -9.64
N ILE A 89 5.45 40.07 -9.03
CA ILE A 89 5.83 40.04 -7.60
C ILE A 89 4.60 40.16 -6.69
N LYS A 90 3.59 40.91 -7.11
CA LYS A 90 2.33 41.09 -6.38
C LYS A 90 1.55 39.79 -6.20
N GLN A 91 1.70 38.85 -7.13
CA GLN A 91 1.06 37.54 -7.09
C GLN A 91 1.78 36.58 -6.13
N LEU A 92 3.05 36.84 -5.81
CA LEU A 92 3.82 36.10 -4.80
C LEU A 92 3.40 36.53 -3.39
N GLU A 93 3.16 37.83 -3.16
CA GLU A 93 2.75 38.36 -1.85
C GLU A 93 1.40 37.79 -1.41
N THR A 94 0.41 37.77 -2.30
CA THR A 94 -0.91 37.18 -2.01
C THR A 94 -0.85 35.67 -1.75
N TYR A 95 0.03 34.93 -2.43
CA TYR A 95 0.24 33.50 -2.18
C TYR A 95 0.96 33.28 -0.84
N ASN A 96 1.93 34.13 -0.51
CA ASN A 96 2.67 34.05 0.75
C ASN A 96 1.75 34.35 1.95
N GLU A 97 0.80 35.29 1.81
CA GLU A 97 -0.20 35.57 2.83
C GLU A 97 -1.12 34.37 3.09
N SER A 98 -1.66 33.72 2.05
CA SER A 98 -2.44 32.48 2.20
C SER A 98 -1.62 31.36 2.85
N PHE A 99 -0.35 31.25 2.47
CA PHE A 99 0.56 30.25 3.04
C PHE A 99 0.86 30.53 4.53
N THR A 100 0.96 31.80 4.95
CA THR A 100 1.14 32.16 6.36
C THR A 100 -0.10 31.93 7.23
N GLU A 101 -1.32 32.02 6.67
CA GLU A 101 -2.54 31.64 7.39
C GLU A 101 -2.66 30.13 7.54
N ASP A 102 -2.35 29.37 6.49
CA ASP A 102 -2.34 27.90 6.53
C ASP A 102 -1.28 27.36 7.51
N LEU A 103 -0.10 27.99 7.58
CA LEU A 103 0.92 27.67 8.59
C LEU A 103 0.43 27.98 10.01
N LYS A 104 -0.24 29.12 10.23
CA LYS A 104 -0.85 29.46 11.53
C LYS A 104 -1.96 28.50 11.92
N LEU A 105 -2.67 27.89 10.97
CA LEU A 105 -3.66 26.86 11.25
C LEU A 105 -2.99 25.53 11.62
N SER A 106 -1.92 25.15 10.91
CA SER A 106 -1.14 23.93 11.22
C SER A 106 -0.41 23.99 12.56
N GLU A 107 -0.03 25.19 13.01
CA GLU A 107 0.63 25.41 14.31
C GLU A 107 -0.37 25.40 15.49
N ARG A 108 -1.67 25.53 15.22
CA ARG A 108 -2.73 25.63 16.25
C ARG A 108 -3.38 24.32 16.64
N VAL A 109 -3.19 23.24 15.88
CA VAL A 109 -3.82 21.95 16.21
C VAL A 109 -2.79 21.06 16.89
N ASN A 110 -2.55 21.35 18.17
CA ASN A 110 -1.80 20.44 19.03
C ASN A 110 -2.77 19.38 19.56
N PHE A 111 -2.66 18.16 19.05
CA PHE A 111 -3.46 17.03 19.52
C PHE A 111 -2.83 16.46 20.79
N ASP A 112 -3.56 16.44 21.90
CA ASP A 112 -3.14 15.82 23.15
C ASP A 112 -4.10 14.68 23.49
N LEU A 113 -3.60 13.45 23.46
CA LEU A 113 -4.39 12.25 23.72
C LEU A 113 -4.66 12.02 25.21
N SER A 114 -4.20 12.93 26.08
CA SER A 114 -4.67 13.03 27.47
C SER A 114 -6.20 13.26 27.53
N ASP A 115 -6.76 13.94 26.53
CA ASP A 115 -8.20 14.15 26.42
C ASP A 115 -8.89 12.94 25.75
N PRO A 116 -9.89 12.30 26.40
CA PRO A 116 -10.58 11.14 25.84
C PRO A 116 -11.33 11.44 24.54
N ASN A 117 -11.78 12.69 24.38
CA ASN A 117 -12.55 13.17 23.23
C ASN A 117 -11.70 13.41 21.98
N GLN A 118 -10.38 13.57 22.13
CA GLN A 118 -9.48 13.72 21.00
C GLN A 118 -9.20 12.33 20.40
N LEU A 119 -9.42 12.20 19.09
CA LEU A 119 -9.24 10.95 18.32
C LEU A 119 -9.92 9.73 18.99
N PRO A 120 -11.26 9.73 19.14
CA PRO A 120 -12.00 8.73 19.92
C PRO A 120 -11.88 7.29 19.38
N TYR A 121 -11.46 7.12 18.12
CA TYR A 121 -11.22 5.83 17.50
C TYR A 121 -9.96 5.13 18.01
N ILE A 122 -9.07 5.83 18.73
CA ILE A 122 -7.86 5.25 19.31
C ILE A 122 -8.21 4.65 20.69
N PRO A 123 -7.99 3.34 20.89
CA PRO A 123 -8.27 2.67 22.17
C PRO A 123 -7.35 3.19 23.26
N GLU A 124 -7.83 3.27 24.50
CA GLU A 124 -7.09 3.81 25.66
C GLU A 124 -5.70 3.17 25.84
N ALA A 125 -5.60 1.85 25.64
CA ALA A 125 -4.33 1.12 25.74
C ALA A 125 -3.27 1.56 24.72
N SER A 126 -3.67 2.19 23.62
CA SER A 126 -2.79 2.64 22.53
C SER A 126 -2.59 4.15 22.49
N ARG A 127 -2.99 4.89 23.54
CA ARG A 127 -2.85 6.35 23.62
C ARG A 127 -1.53 6.81 24.24
N SER A 128 -0.75 5.91 24.82
CA SER A 128 0.55 6.21 25.43
C SER A 128 1.70 6.03 24.45
N CYS A 129 2.63 6.99 24.44
CA CYS A 129 3.86 6.88 23.67
C CYS A 129 4.87 5.98 24.38
N MET A 130 5.47 5.03 23.66
CA MET A 130 6.49 4.12 24.23
C MET A 130 7.86 4.80 24.46
N LEU A 131 8.09 5.99 23.89
CA LEU A 131 9.35 6.73 24.02
C LEU A 131 9.35 7.67 25.23
N CYS A 132 8.29 8.46 25.42
CA CYS A 132 8.15 9.37 26.56
C CYS A 132 7.25 8.84 27.69
N LEU A 133 6.64 7.67 27.51
CA LEU A 133 5.75 7.00 28.48
C LEU A 133 4.55 7.85 28.94
N SER A 134 4.21 8.89 28.18
CA SER A 134 3.12 9.83 28.45
C SER A 134 2.04 9.69 27.36
N PRO A 135 0.82 10.23 27.56
CA PRO A 135 -0.16 10.36 26.48
C PRO A 135 0.46 11.04 25.26
N MET A 136 0.13 10.54 24.06
CA MET A 136 0.75 11.06 22.84
C MET A 136 0.33 12.50 22.56
N THR A 137 1.30 13.34 22.24
CA THR A 137 1.09 14.69 21.71
C THR A 137 1.48 14.71 20.24
N ASN A 138 0.60 15.23 19.39
CA ASN A 138 0.72 15.20 17.93
C ASN A 138 1.12 13.80 17.44
N PRO A 139 0.23 12.81 17.57
CA PRO A 139 0.56 11.42 17.27
C PRO A 139 0.97 11.26 15.80
N SER A 140 1.89 10.33 15.58
CA SER A 140 2.42 10.01 14.26
C SER A 140 2.60 8.51 14.15
N ALA A 141 2.33 7.96 12.96
CA ALA A 141 2.51 6.55 12.66
C ALA A 141 3.76 6.37 11.79
N ALA A 142 4.61 5.41 12.19
CA ALA A 142 5.66 4.90 11.32
C ALA A 142 5.08 4.07 10.18
N ASN A 143 5.86 3.82 9.13
CA ASN A 143 5.49 2.94 8.00
C ASN A 143 5.12 1.50 8.39
N CYS A 144 5.50 1.06 9.59
CA CYS A 144 5.09 -0.22 10.18
C CYS A 144 3.74 -0.17 10.92
N GLY A 145 3.15 1.01 11.11
CA GLY A 145 1.89 1.21 11.84
C GLY A 145 2.04 1.48 13.34
N HIS A 146 3.26 1.43 13.90
CA HIS A 146 3.49 1.81 15.29
C HIS A 146 3.37 3.33 15.48
N MET A 147 2.77 3.74 16.61
CA MET A 147 2.39 5.12 16.88
C MET A 147 3.22 5.73 18.01
N PHE A 148 3.64 6.99 17.85
CA PHE A 148 4.44 7.74 18.82
C PHE A 148 4.12 9.24 18.74
N CYS A 149 4.56 10.05 19.71
CA CYS A 149 4.59 11.50 19.55
C CYS A 149 5.48 11.88 18.37
N TRP A 150 5.07 12.85 17.56
CA TRP A 150 5.85 13.36 16.43
C TRP A 150 7.30 13.69 16.81
N VAL A 151 7.48 14.48 17.87
CA VAL A 151 8.82 14.90 18.34
C VAL A 151 9.67 13.69 18.72
N CYS A 152 9.11 12.77 19.52
CA CYS A 152 9.86 11.62 20.01
C CYS A 152 10.37 10.70 18.90
N ILE A 153 9.53 10.40 17.90
CA ILE A 153 9.93 9.49 16.82
C ILE A 153 10.87 10.15 15.81
N VAL A 154 10.71 11.46 15.56
CA VAL A 154 11.63 12.21 14.69
C VAL A 154 13.03 12.25 15.29
N ASP A 155 13.14 12.55 16.59
CA ASP A 155 14.44 12.57 17.29
C ASP A 155 15.10 11.20 17.25
N TRP A 156 14.34 10.13 17.48
CA TRP A 156 14.84 8.75 17.38
C TRP A 156 15.35 8.40 15.99
N ILE A 157 14.56 8.67 14.95
CA ILE A 157 14.87 8.26 13.56
C ILE A 157 16.11 8.96 13.01
N ARG A 158 16.41 10.17 13.49
CA ARG A 158 17.61 10.91 13.10
C ARG A 158 18.90 10.22 13.54
N GLU A 159 18.89 9.56 14.69
CA GLU A 159 20.03 8.78 15.19
C GLU A 159 19.99 7.32 14.72
N HIS A 160 18.79 6.75 14.68
CA HIS A 160 18.54 5.35 14.38
C HIS A 160 17.40 5.22 13.35
N PRO A 161 17.68 5.01 12.05
CA PRO A 161 16.66 4.99 10.98
C PRO A 161 15.82 3.70 10.96
N GLU A 162 15.31 3.31 12.13
CA GLU A 162 14.50 2.13 12.38
C GLU A 162 13.43 2.42 13.43
N CYS A 163 12.30 1.70 13.37
CA CYS A 163 11.24 1.82 14.36
C CYS A 163 11.69 1.26 15.73
N PRO A 164 11.46 1.99 16.86
CA PRO A 164 11.83 1.54 18.20
C PRO A 164 11.24 0.18 18.62
N LEU A 165 10.08 -0.19 18.06
CA LEU A 165 9.34 -1.41 18.46
C LEU A 165 9.65 -2.61 17.59
N CYS A 166 9.67 -2.45 16.27
CA CYS A 166 9.83 -3.57 15.33
C CYS A 166 11.13 -3.56 14.54
N ARG A 167 11.95 -2.51 14.68
CA ARG A 167 13.21 -2.31 13.95
C ARG A 167 13.08 -2.34 12.42
N LEU A 168 11.86 -2.14 11.90
CA LEU A 168 11.68 -1.91 10.47
C LEU A 168 12.28 -0.56 10.11
N GLN A 169 12.97 -0.50 8.96
CA GLN A 169 13.54 0.74 8.45
C GLN A 169 12.47 1.84 8.37
N CYS A 170 12.74 2.98 9.00
CA CYS A 170 11.85 4.12 9.04
C CYS A 170 12.65 5.39 8.79
N LEU A 171 12.15 6.27 7.94
CA LEU A 171 12.77 7.55 7.59
C LEU A 171 11.78 8.66 7.93
N GLU A 172 12.26 9.88 8.20
CA GLU A 172 11.41 11.02 8.57
C GLU A 172 10.30 11.27 7.55
N GLN A 173 10.60 11.14 6.25
CA GLN A 173 9.63 11.24 5.15
C GLN A 173 8.54 10.16 5.11
N ASN A 174 8.75 9.03 5.82
CA ASN A 174 7.81 7.92 5.90
C ASN A 174 6.89 8.03 7.13
N LEU A 175 7.06 9.04 7.97
CA LEU A 175 6.18 9.31 9.10
C LEU A 175 4.88 9.94 8.61
N LEU A 176 3.77 9.37 9.03
CA LEU A 176 2.44 9.91 8.76
C LEU A 176 1.91 10.61 10.01
N PRO A 177 1.74 11.95 10.01
CA PRO A 177 1.10 12.64 11.11
C PRO A 177 -0.40 12.28 11.16
N LEU A 178 -0.89 11.92 12.34
CA LEU A 178 -2.31 11.66 12.61
C LEU A 178 -2.92 12.98 13.08
N ARG A 179 -3.59 13.68 12.15
CA ARG A 179 -4.24 14.98 12.33
C ARG A 179 -5.64 14.96 11.74
#